data_AF-A0AAQ4QET8-F1
#
_entry.id   AF-A0AAQ4QET8-F1
#
_cell.length_a   1.000
_cell.length_b   1.000
_cell.length_c   1.000
_cell.angle_alpha   90.00
_cell.angle_beta   90.00
_cell.angle_gamma   90.00
#
_symmetry.space_group_name_H-M   'P 1'
#
loop_
_entity.id
_entity.type
_entity.pdbx_description
1 polymer ?
#
loop_
_entity_poly.entity_id
_entity_poly.type
_entity_poly.pdbx_seq_one_letter_code
_entity_poly.pdbx_strand_id
1 'polypeptide(L)'
;MARTKQTARKSTGGKAPRKQLATKAARKSAPATGGVKKPHRYRPGTVALREIRRYQKSTELLIRKLPFQRLVREIAQDFKTDLRFQSSAVMALQDPRWHTTPGCTLPSPRATSPTVRVGRS
;
A
#
# COMPACT_ATOMS: atom_id res chain seq x y z
N MET A 1 -34.37 49.45 -14.39
CA MET A 1 -35.13 48.22 -14.06
C MET A 1 -34.19 47.04 -14.13
N ALA A 2 -33.89 46.39 -13.00
CA ALA A 2 -33.01 45.23 -12.95
C ALA A 2 -33.78 44.01 -12.41
N ARG A 3 -33.98 43.00 -13.27
CA ARG A 3 -34.66 41.75 -12.93
C ARG A 3 -33.64 40.77 -12.33
N THR A 4 -33.59 40.69 -11.01
CA THR A 4 -32.77 39.71 -10.29
C THR A 4 -33.41 38.33 -10.40
N LYS A 5 -32.75 37.40 -11.11
CA LYS A 5 -33.15 35.98 -11.12
C LYS A 5 -32.68 35.34 -9.82
N GLN A 6 -33.58 35.22 -8.86
CA GLN A 6 -33.38 34.40 -7.66
C GLN A 6 -33.44 32.92 -8.07
N THR A 7 -32.32 32.21 -8.02
CA THR A 7 -32.32 30.75 -8.13
C THR A 7 -32.32 30.16 -6.72
N ALA A 8 -33.31 29.32 -6.43
CA ALA A 8 -33.42 28.64 -5.15
C ALA A 8 -32.28 27.63 -5.00
N ARG A 9 -31.23 27.99 -4.24
CA ARG A 9 -30.29 27.01 -3.69
C ARG A 9 -30.93 26.36 -2.48
N LYS A 10 -31.18 25.05 -2.56
CA LYS A 10 -31.57 24.20 -1.42
C LYS A 10 -30.40 24.15 -0.44
N SER A 11 -30.50 24.86 0.68
CA SER A 11 -29.64 24.68 1.83
C SER A 11 -30.16 23.50 2.66
N THR A 12 -29.52 22.33 2.54
CA THR A 12 -29.71 21.28 3.56
C THR A 12 -28.83 21.61 4.75
N GLY A 13 -29.32 22.52 5.60
CA GLY A 13 -28.74 22.83 6.90
C GLY A 13 -29.25 21.87 7.99
N GLY A 14 -28.32 21.24 8.69
CA GLY A 14 -28.42 20.80 10.09
C GLY A 14 -29.63 19.96 10.51
N LYS A 15 -29.46 18.64 10.57
CA LYS A 15 -30.41 17.75 11.27
C LYS A 15 -30.30 17.99 12.79
N ALA A 16 -31.39 18.39 13.43
CA ALA A 16 -31.49 18.57 14.89
C ALA A 16 -31.30 17.23 15.66
N PRO A 17 -30.85 17.25 16.93
CA PRO A 17 -30.56 16.02 17.68
C PRO A 17 -31.87 15.36 18.13
N ARG A 18 -32.26 14.28 17.45
CA ARG A 18 -33.45 13.50 17.81
C ARG A 18 -33.07 12.39 18.81
N LYS A 19 -33.83 12.35 19.90
CA LYS A 19 -33.81 11.39 21.02
C LYS A 19 -33.55 9.94 20.56
N GLN A 20 -32.65 9.25 21.28
CA GLN A 20 -32.17 7.89 20.99
C GLN A 20 -33.32 6.87 20.96
N LEU A 21 -33.53 6.30 19.78
CA LEU A 21 -34.02 4.94 19.60
C LEU A 21 -33.09 4.31 18.56
N ALA A 22 -32.54 3.14 18.88
CA ALA A 22 -31.46 2.47 18.17
C ALA A 22 -31.68 2.47 16.65
N THR A 23 -30.95 3.34 15.95
CA THR A 23 -30.93 3.34 14.49
C THR A 23 -29.77 2.46 14.07
N LYS A 24 -30.11 1.23 13.70
CA LYS A 24 -29.24 0.31 12.96
C LYS A 24 -28.58 1.09 11.83
N ALA A 25 -27.27 1.23 11.87
CA ALA A 25 -26.50 1.98 10.89
C ALA A 25 -26.61 1.28 9.52
N ALA A 26 -27.61 1.67 8.73
CA ALA A 26 -27.67 1.37 7.32
C ALA A 26 -26.56 2.18 6.64
N ARG A 27 -25.35 1.63 6.63
CA ARG A 27 -24.26 2.12 5.79
C ARG A 27 -24.78 2.10 4.35
N LYS A 28 -24.63 3.21 3.64
CA LYS A 28 -25.02 3.34 2.23
C LYS A 28 -24.30 2.28 1.40
N SER A 29 -24.96 1.16 1.13
CA SER A 29 -24.54 0.19 0.12
C SER A 29 -25.78 -0.40 -0.55
N ALA A 30 -26.33 0.37 -1.49
CA ALA A 30 -26.91 -0.10 -2.75
C ALA A 30 -27.69 1.06 -3.40
N PRO A 31 -27.49 1.39 -4.69
CA PRO A 31 -28.56 2.00 -5.46
C PRO A 31 -29.69 0.98 -5.60
N ALA A 32 -30.90 1.36 -5.21
CA ALA A 32 -32.11 0.58 -5.40
C ALA A 32 -32.56 0.66 -6.86
N THR A 33 -31.83 -0.02 -7.76
CA THR A 33 -32.21 -0.39 -9.14
C THR A 33 -31.02 -1.13 -9.76
N GLY A 34 -31.29 -2.28 -10.39
CA GLY A 34 -30.34 -3.29 -10.84
C GLY A 34 -29.04 -2.78 -11.44
N GLY A 35 -27.94 -3.02 -10.72
CA GLY A 35 -26.60 -2.75 -11.19
C GLY A 35 -25.60 -2.81 -10.04
N VAL A 36 -25.04 -3.98 -9.78
CA VAL A 36 -23.89 -4.11 -8.86
C VAL A 36 -22.81 -3.16 -9.36
N LYS A 37 -22.52 -2.10 -8.58
CA LYS A 37 -21.42 -1.18 -8.90
C LYS A 37 -20.15 -2.01 -9.01
N LYS A 38 -19.58 -2.10 -10.22
CA LYS A 38 -18.35 -2.86 -10.47
C LYS A 38 -17.28 -2.44 -9.45
N PRO A 39 -16.61 -3.40 -8.79
CA PRO A 39 -15.51 -3.08 -7.89
C PRO A 39 -14.49 -2.20 -8.60
N HIS A 40 -14.07 -1.12 -7.95
CA HIS A 40 -13.07 -0.23 -8.51
C HIS A 40 -11.74 -0.99 -8.65
N ARG A 41 -11.27 -1.15 -9.89
CA ARG A 41 -9.97 -1.75 -10.20
C ARG A 41 -8.98 -0.67 -10.61
N TYR A 42 -7.86 -0.60 -9.92
CA TYR A 42 -6.78 0.32 -10.28
C TYR A 42 -6.14 -0.08 -11.62
N ARG A 43 -5.59 0.91 -12.33
CA ARG A 43 -4.78 0.65 -13.53
C ARG A 43 -3.51 -0.14 -13.14
N PRO A 44 -3.01 -1.02 -14.01
CA PRO A 44 -1.74 -1.70 -13.76
C PRO A 44 -0.65 -0.66 -13.47
N GLY A 45 0.22 -0.94 -12.50
CA GLY A 45 1.27 -0.02 -12.04
C GLY A 45 0.85 0.98 -10.96
N THR A 46 -0.44 1.33 -10.83
CA THR A 46 -0.86 2.31 -9.79
C THR A 46 -0.62 1.81 -8.37
N VAL A 47 -0.89 0.52 -8.11
CA VAL A 47 -0.65 -0.08 -6.79
C VAL A 47 0.85 -0.25 -6.52
N ALA A 48 1.61 -0.69 -7.52
CA ALA A 48 3.06 -0.86 -7.41
C ALA A 48 3.79 0.45 -7.10
N LEU A 49 3.47 1.56 -7.79
CA LEU A 49 4.07 2.86 -7.51
C LEU A 49 3.73 3.38 -6.10
N ARG A 50 2.53 3.07 -5.60
CA ARG A 50 2.12 3.41 -4.24
C ARG A 50 2.89 2.61 -3.20
N GLU A 51 3.12 1.33 -3.44
CA GLU A 51 3.92 0.45 -2.57
C GLU A 51 5.39 0.86 -2.56
N ILE A 52 5.99 1.18 -3.71
CA ILE A 52 7.37 1.70 -3.82
C ILE A 52 7.52 2.96 -2.96
N ARG A 53 6.62 3.94 -3.10
CA ARG A 53 6.65 5.17 -2.30
C ARG A 53 6.46 4.90 -0.81
N ARG A 54 5.65 3.90 -0.44
CA ARG A 54 5.43 3.50 0.96
C ARG A 54 6.72 2.91 1.55
N TYR A 55 7.30 1.90 0.92
CA TYR A 55 8.49 1.21 1.42
C TYR A 55 9.78 2.04 1.36
N GLN A 56 9.86 3.02 0.48
CA GLN A 56 10.97 3.99 0.50
C GLN A 56 10.83 5.02 1.63
N LYS A 57 9.61 5.29 2.10
CA LYS A 57 9.35 6.24 3.19
C LYS A 57 9.40 5.57 4.57
N SER A 58 8.98 4.31 4.68
CA SER A 58 8.97 3.54 5.92
C SER A 58 10.04 2.45 5.91
N THR A 59 10.80 2.32 6.99
CA THR A 59 11.81 1.28 7.17
C THR A 59 11.24 0.01 7.82
N GLU A 60 10.01 -0.39 7.47
CA GLU A 60 9.42 -1.63 8.00
C GLU A 60 10.09 -2.86 7.39
N LEU A 61 10.27 -3.92 8.17
CA LEU A 61 10.82 -5.17 7.67
C LEU A 61 9.83 -5.80 6.66
N LEU A 62 10.22 -5.88 5.39
CA LEU A 62 9.40 -6.47 4.33
C LEU A 62 9.25 -7.99 4.50
N ILE A 63 10.26 -8.64 5.09
CA ILE A 63 10.26 -10.07 5.40
C ILE A 63 9.88 -10.25 6.87
N ARG A 64 8.96 -11.18 7.14
CA ARG A 64 8.53 -11.52 8.52
C ARG A 64 9.72 -12.00 9.35
N LYS A 65 9.75 -11.65 10.64
CA LYS A 65 10.88 -11.94 11.54
C LYS A 65 11.16 -13.44 11.73
N LEU A 66 10.11 -14.25 11.90
CA LEU A 66 10.26 -15.68 12.19
C LEU A 66 10.90 -16.50 11.06
N PRO A 67 10.46 -16.42 9.78
CA PRO A 67 11.11 -17.16 8.70
C PRO A 67 12.56 -16.69 8.46
N PHE A 68 12.83 -15.38 8.56
CA PHE A 68 14.20 -14.85 8.42
C PHE A 68 15.12 -15.39 9.53
N GLN A 69 14.64 -15.41 10.77
CA GLN A 69 15.39 -15.97 11.90
C GLN A 69 15.68 -17.47 11.73
N ARG A 70 14.77 -18.26 11.16
CA ARG A 70 15.01 -19.68 10.88
C ARG A 70 16.13 -19.85 9.85
N LEU A 71 16.06 -19.09 8.75
CA LEU A 71 17.08 -19.08 7.70
C LEU A 71 18.48 -18.72 8.23
N VAL A 72 18.58 -17.68 9.07
CA VAL A 72 19.86 -17.29 9.67
C VAL A 72 20.45 -18.41 10.53
N ARG A 73 19.60 -19.15 11.25
CA ARG A 73 20.05 -20.26 12.11
C ARG A 73 20.43 -21.50 11.30
N GLU A 74 19.69 -21.80 10.24
CA GLU A 74 19.98 -22.89 9.32
C GLU A 74 21.37 -22.72 8.70
N ILE A 75 21.62 -21.56 8.09
CA ILE A 75 22.92 -21.24 7.46
C ILE A 75 24.06 -21.26 8.50
N ALA A 76 23.82 -20.73 9.70
CA ALA A 76 24.85 -20.68 10.72
C ALA A 76 25.22 -22.04 11.31
N GLN A 77 24.25 -22.96 11.36
CA GLN A 77 24.46 -24.32 11.85
C GLN A 77 25.45 -25.09 10.95
N ASP A 78 25.46 -24.81 9.64
CA ASP A 78 26.39 -25.43 8.69
C ASP A 78 27.86 -25.08 8.93
N PHE A 79 28.13 -23.93 9.58
CA PHE A 79 29.50 -23.49 9.89
C PHE A 79 29.95 -23.89 11.29
N LYS A 80 29.05 -23.79 12.29
CA LYS A 80 29.38 -24.11 13.68
C LYS A 80 28.13 -24.50 14.44
N THR A 81 28.16 -25.68 15.07
CA THR A 81 27.06 -26.16 15.92
C THR A 81 27.01 -25.34 17.22
N ASP A 82 25.79 -25.13 17.76
CA ASP A 82 25.50 -24.45 19.05
C ASP A 82 25.74 -22.93 19.12
N LEU A 83 25.56 -22.21 18.02
CA LEU A 83 25.60 -20.75 18.01
C LEU A 83 24.34 -20.11 18.62
N ARG A 84 24.56 -19.22 19.60
CA ARG A 84 23.51 -18.40 20.22
C ARG A 84 23.50 -17.00 19.59
N PHE A 85 22.38 -16.64 18.98
CA PHE A 85 22.19 -15.32 18.38
C PHE A 85 21.53 -14.35 19.35
N GLN A 86 22.12 -13.16 19.48
CA GLN A 86 21.46 -12.00 20.10
C GLN A 86 20.32 -11.52 19.20
N SER A 87 19.20 -11.08 19.78
CA SER A 87 18.03 -10.61 19.03
C SER A 87 18.32 -9.38 18.16
N SER A 88 19.20 -8.49 18.61
CA SER A 88 19.66 -7.32 17.84
C SER A 88 20.52 -7.73 16.63
N ALA A 89 21.35 -8.76 16.76
CA ALA A 89 22.21 -9.24 15.67
C ALA A 89 21.39 -9.80 14.51
N VAL A 90 20.34 -10.58 14.81
CA VAL A 90 19.43 -11.09 13.76
C VAL A 90 18.70 -9.95 13.05
N MET A 91 18.33 -8.87 13.77
CA MET A 91 17.70 -7.71 13.14
C MET A 91 18.67 -6.88 12.31
N ALA A 92 19.93 -6.74 12.76
CA ALA A 92 20.96 -6.02 12.03
C ALA A 92 21.27 -6.65 10.67
N LEU A 93 21.24 -7.99 10.57
CA LEU A 93 21.40 -8.72 9.31
C LEU A 93 20.29 -8.41 8.28
N GLN A 94 19.11 -8.02 8.76
CA GLN A 94 17.97 -7.71 7.90
C GLN A 94 17.85 -6.22 7.58
N ASP A 95 18.54 -5.35 8.31
CA ASP A 95 18.28 -3.91 8.32
C ASP A 95 18.81 -3.24 7.02
N PRO A 96 17.94 -2.67 6.16
CA PRO A 96 18.30 -2.23 4.81
C PRO A 96 19.02 -0.87 4.77
N ARG A 97 19.55 -0.39 5.91
CA ARG A 97 20.16 0.95 6.04
C ARG A 97 21.42 1.16 5.17
N TRP A 98 21.88 0.11 4.46
CA TRP A 98 22.95 0.18 3.47
C TRP A 98 22.62 1.03 2.23
N HIS A 99 21.34 1.32 1.96
CA HIS A 99 20.93 2.21 0.86
C HIS A 99 20.94 3.70 1.19
N THR A 100 21.13 4.09 2.45
CA THR A 100 21.12 5.49 2.87
C THR A 100 22.52 6.12 2.79
N THR A 101 23.42 5.59 1.95
CA THR A 101 24.63 6.30 1.56
C THR A 101 24.29 7.25 0.40
N PRO A 102 24.33 8.59 0.61
CA PRO A 102 24.16 9.55 -0.48
C PRO A 102 25.40 9.48 -1.37
N GLY A 103 25.45 8.53 -2.30
CA GLY A 103 26.61 8.33 -3.17
C GLY A 103 26.48 7.18 -4.16
N CYS A 104 25.60 6.21 -3.92
CA CYS A 104 25.34 5.12 -4.86
C CYS A 104 24.13 5.43 -5.76
N THR A 105 24.22 6.50 -6.56
CA THR A 105 23.32 6.69 -7.70
C THR A 105 23.67 5.69 -8.80
N LEU A 106 22.92 4.59 -8.87
CA LEU A 106 22.93 3.69 -10.03
C LEU A 106 22.57 4.49 -11.30
N PRO A 107 23.33 4.38 -12.40
CA PRO A 107 22.95 5.01 -13.65
C PRO A 107 21.62 4.43 -14.13
N SER A 108 20.67 5.33 -14.40
CA SER A 108 19.33 5.03 -14.90
C SER A 108 19.42 4.23 -16.22
N PRO A 109 18.81 3.03 -16.32
CA PRO A 109 18.73 2.32 -17.59
C PRO A 109 17.79 3.11 -18.49
N ARG A 110 18.39 3.74 -19.51
CA ARG A 110 17.71 4.42 -20.61
C ARG A 110 16.62 3.51 -21.17
N ALA A 111 15.39 4.01 -21.17
CA ALA A 111 14.20 3.28 -21.59
C ALA A 111 14.38 2.66 -22.98
N THR A 112 14.45 1.34 -23.04
CA THR A 112 14.12 0.56 -24.24
C THR A 112 13.02 -0.42 -23.86
N SER A 113 11.90 -0.27 -24.55
CA SER A 113 10.63 -0.96 -24.35
C SER A 113 10.77 -2.49 -24.37
N PRO A 114 10.17 -3.25 -23.44
CA PRO A 114 10.04 -4.69 -23.62
C PRO A 114 8.72 -4.97 -24.34
N THR A 115 8.68 -4.78 -25.66
CA THR A 115 7.65 -5.43 -26.47
C THR A 115 8.19 -6.83 -26.79
N VAL A 116 7.84 -7.81 -25.96
CA VAL A 116 8.06 -9.22 -26.27
C VAL A 116 7.18 -9.56 -27.48
N ARG A 117 7.78 -9.53 -28.67
CA ARG A 117 7.18 -10.00 -29.91
C ARG A 117 7.10 -11.52 -29.83
N VAL A 118 5.96 -12.05 -29.43
CA VAL A 118 5.66 -13.48 -29.52
C VAL A 118 5.57 -13.82 -31.01
N GLY A 119 6.54 -14.62 -31.48
CA GLY A 119 6.55 -15.18 -32.83
C GLY A 119 5.33 -16.08 -33.03
N ARG A 120 4.62 -15.86 -34.14
CA ARG A 120 3.64 -16.80 -34.68
C ARG A 120 4.41 -17.85 -35.49
N SER A 121 4.14 -19.12 -35.22
CA SER A 121 4.40 -20.25 -36.12
C SER A 121 3.30 -20.34 -37.16
#